data_AF-A0A379VMU4-F1
#
_entry.id   AF-A0A379VMU4-F1
#
_cell.length_a   1.000
_cell.length_b   1.000
_cell.length_c   1.000
_cell.angle_alpha   90.00
_cell.angle_beta   90.00
_cell.angle_gamma   90.00
#
_symmetry.space_group_name_H-M   'P 1'
#
loop_
_entity.id
_entity.type
_entity.pdbx_description
1 polymer ?
#
loop_
_entity_poly.entity_id
_entity_poly.type
_entity_poly.pdbx_seq_one_letter_code
_entity_poly.pdbx_strand_id
1 'polypeptide(L)'
;MPDDEGGNVELPFSVIFTVITSPDVDGANMWGHMRGVVDAGNLYKRPLLAVEASHKDGQFDENNEQWATFNSVASATAQCGTGQVPDQSSLAHLYSEHAGGQMESEHGWPTEDYYIAADSDASGTVHVNLENGDSGKFTDTPNYLTCSANEMVAVLDVYFNDDPATKNADMTAKSG
;
A
#
# COMPACT_ATOMS: atom_id res chain seq x y z
N MET A 1 30.13 -3.84 -60.78
CA MET A 1 29.05 -4.03 -59.80
C MET A 1 29.66 -3.70 -58.45
N PRO A 2 29.20 -2.65 -57.76
CA PRO A 2 29.59 -2.43 -56.38
C PRO A 2 28.82 -3.41 -55.49
N ASP A 3 29.59 -4.04 -54.63
CA ASP A 3 29.28 -4.80 -53.43
C ASP A 3 28.39 -4.00 -52.46
N ASP A 4 27.09 -4.31 -52.50
CA ASP A 4 26.13 -3.95 -51.44
C ASP A 4 26.37 -4.86 -50.24
N GLU A 5 27.40 -4.55 -49.47
CA GLU A 5 27.60 -5.10 -48.11
C GLU A 5 26.46 -4.56 -47.24
N GLY A 6 25.32 -5.25 -47.32
CA GLY A 6 24.14 -5.00 -46.50
C GLY A 6 24.50 -5.12 -45.03
N GLY A 7 24.94 -4.01 -44.44
CA GLY A 7 25.27 -3.90 -43.03
C GLY A 7 24.04 -4.24 -42.21
N ASN A 8 24.10 -5.35 -41.48
CA ASN A 8 23.08 -5.69 -40.52
C ASN A 8 23.18 -4.68 -39.35
N VAL A 9 22.28 -3.70 -39.34
CA VAL A 9 22.19 -2.71 -38.27
C VAL A 9 21.39 -3.32 -37.14
N GLU A 10 22.09 -3.82 -36.12
CA GLU A 10 21.47 -4.22 -34.86
C GLU A 10 21.24 -2.96 -34.02
N LEU A 11 19.98 -2.53 -33.91
CA LEU A 11 19.63 -1.38 -33.08
C LEU A 11 19.56 -1.82 -31.61
N PRO A 12 20.19 -1.09 -30.67
CA PRO A 12 20.04 -1.40 -29.27
C PRO A 12 18.58 -1.17 -28.84
N PHE A 13 17.99 -2.15 -28.16
CA PHE A 13 16.71 -2.02 -27.48
C PHE A 13 16.91 -2.16 -25.97
N SER A 14 16.17 -1.39 -25.19
CA SER A 14 16.19 -1.46 -23.73
C SER A 14 15.03 -2.30 -23.23
N VAL A 15 15.32 -3.19 -22.27
CA VAL A 15 14.31 -3.91 -21.49
C VAL A 15 14.43 -3.53 -20.04
N ILE A 16 13.30 -3.50 -19.33
CA ILE A 16 13.23 -3.23 -17.90
C ILE A 16 12.62 -4.46 -17.25
N PHE A 17 13.26 -4.96 -16.19
CA PHE A 17 12.71 -5.99 -15.32
C PHE A 17 12.19 -5.30 -14.07
N THR A 18 10.94 -5.59 -13.70
CA THR A 18 10.31 -5.02 -12.50
C THR A 18 10.51 -5.95 -11.31
N VAL A 19 10.51 -5.39 -10.10
CA VAL A 19 10.56 -6.14 -8.83
C VAL A 19 9.28 -5.94 -8.04
N ILE A 20 8.83 -6.98 -7.32
CA ILE A 20 7.54 -6.94 -6.62
C ILE A 20 7.59 -6.07 -5.37
N THR A 21 8.77 -5.99 -4.73
CA THR A 21 9.05 -5.22 -3.52
C THR A 21 9.26 -3.72 -3.76
N SER A 22 8.94 -3.23 -4.96
CA SER A 22 8.93 -1.81 -5.29
C SER A 22 7.61 -1.42 -5.96
N PRO A 23 7.02 -0.26 -5.61
CA PRO A 23 5.82 0.25 -6.26
C PRO A 23 6.11 0.87 -7.63
N ASP A 24 5.13 0.79 -8.54
CA ASP A 24 5.20 1.45 -9.84
C ASP A 24 4.78 2.92 -9.73
N VAL A 25 5.68 3.76 -9.19
CA VAL A 25 5.47 5.20 -8.96
C VAL A 25 6.77 5.97 -9.22
N ASP A 26 6.65 7.23 -9.65
CA ASP A 26 7.81 8.09 -9.96
C ASP A 26 8.78 8.30 -8.79
N GLY A 27 8.31 8.10 -7.55
CA GLY A 27 9.10 8.26 -6.33
C GLY A 27 9.89 7.02 -5.91
N ALA A 28 9.74 5.89 -6.61
CA ALA A 28 10.44 4.65 -6.29
C ALA A 28 11.88 4.65 -6.83
N ASN A 29 12.79 3.98 -6.12
CA ASN A 29 14.18 3.80 -6.54
C ASN A 29 14.30 2.71 -7.61
N MET A 30 13.40 1.73 -7.60
CA MET A 30 13.39 0.60 -8.51
C MET A 30 12.17 0.64 -9.44
N TRP A 31 12.27 -0.06 -10.57
CA TRP A 31 11.10 -0.32 -11.40
C TRP A 31 10.22 -1.37 -10.72
N GLY A 32 9.06 -0.93 -10.25
CA GLY A 32 8.19 -1.73 -9.41
C GLY A 32 7.02 -2.38 -10.14
N HIS A 33 6.37 -3.33 -9.46
CA HIS A 33 5.01 -3.79 -9.79
C HIS A 33 4.21 -4.19 -8.55
N MET A 34 4.58 -3.66 -7.37
CA MET A 34 3.82 -3.84 -6.13
C MET A 34 2.37 -3.39 -6.32
N ARG A 35 1.43 -4.21 -5.89
CA ARG A 35 0.01 -3.85 -5.94
C ARG A 35 -0.32 -2.79 -4.90
N GLY A 36 -1.15 -1.83 -5.28
CA GLY A 36 -1.57 -0.75 -4.39
C GLY A 36 -2.49 -1.19 -3.25
N VAL A 37 -3.19 -2.32 -3.40
CA VAL A 37 -4.15 -2.85 -2.43
C VAL A 37 -4.04 -4.37 -2.32
N VAL A 38 -4.14 -4.88 -1.10
CA VAL A 38 -4.29 -6.30 -0.76
C VAL A 38 -5.71 -6.54 -0.23
N ASP A 39 -6.35 -7.62 -0.68
CA ASP A 39 -7.63 -8.10 -0.18
C ASP A 39 -7.39 -9.36 0.65
N ALA A 40 -7.68 -9.27 1.95
CA ALA A 40 -7.63 -10.36 2.91
C ALA A 40 -8.92 -10.33 3.75
N GLY A 41 -10.09 -10.20 3.10
CA GLY A 41 -11.39 -10.01 3.75
C GLY A 41 -11.67 -8.56 4.17
N ASN A 42 -10.62 -7.78 4.42
CA ASN A 42 -10.64 -6.32 4.36
C ASN A 42 -9.68 -5.85 3.27
N LEU A 43 -9.85 -4.61 2.80
CA LEU A 43 -8.93 -3.99 1.86
C LEU A 43 -7.87 -3.17 2.60
N TYR A 44 -6.61 -3.39 2.25
CA TYR A 44 -5.46 -2.71 2.85
C TYR A 44 -4.59 -2.07 1.76
N LYS A 45 -4.30 -0.78 1.88
CA LYS A 45 -3.40 -0.06 0.97
C LYS A 45 -1.95 -0.42 1.28
N ARG A 46 -1.11 -0.54 0.25
CA ARG A 46 0.33 -0.70 0.45
C ARG A 46 0.90 0.39 1.36
N PRO A 47 1.97 0.10 2.10
CA PRO A 47 2.78 1.14 2.73
C PRO A 47 3.21 2.19 1.72
N LEU A 48 3.32 3.42 2.19
CA LEU A 48 3.75 4.54 1.36
C LEU A 48 5.26 4.68 1.43
N LEU A 49 5.87 5.07 0.32
CA LEU A 49 7.23 5.58 0.33
C LEU A 49 7.28 6.88 1.16
N ALA A 50 8.44 7.19 1.73
CA ALA A 50 8.66 8.38 2.54
C ALA A 50 8.33 9.67 1.77
N VAL A 51 8.56 9.68 0.45
CA VAL A 51 8.23 10.81 -0.44
C VAL A 51 6.74 10.95 -0.73
N GLU A 52 5.95 9.90 -0.52
CA GLU A 52 4.49 9.89 -0.73
C GLU A 52 3.71 10.30 0.53
N ALA A 53 4.29 10.07 1.72
CA ALA A 53 3.62 10.34 2.99
C ALA A 53 3.79 11.80 3.45
N SER A 54 2.65 12.43 3.80
CA SER A 54 2.59 13.82 4.26
C SER A 54 2.68 13.97 5.79
N HIS A 55 2.35 12.90 6.54
CA HIS A 55 2.30 12.92 8.00
C HIS A 55 3.23 11.88 8.65
N LYS A 56 4.24 11.40 7.93
CA LYS A 56 5.23 10.48 8.48
C LYS A 56 6.05 11.15 9.59
N ASP A 57 6.47 10.36 10.57
CA ASP A 57 7.37 10.78 11.64
C ASP A 57 8.83 10.41 11.31
N GLY A 58 9.03 9.41 10.44
CA GLY A 58 10.34 8.95 10.01
C GLY A 58 10.30 8.18 8.69
N GLN A 59 11.39 7.46 8.42
CA GLN A 59 11.50 6.56 7.28
C GLN A 59 12.38 5.35 7.65
N PHE A 60 12.23 4.26 6.91
CA PHE A 60 13.03 3.04 7.04
C PHE A 60 13.47 2.55 5.66
N ASP A 61 14.72 2.12 5.56
CA ASP A 61 15.34 1.59 4.35
C ASP A 61 15.12 0.08 4.26
N GLU A 62 14.35 -0.38 3.29
CA GLU A 62 14.10 -1.80 3.06
C GLU A 62 13.90 -2.07 1.56
N ASN A 63 14.45 -3.17 1.04
CA ASN A 63 14.28 -3.58 -0.35
C ASN A 63 14.67 -2.51 -1.40
N ASN A 64 15.68 -1.71 -1.06
CA ASN A 64 16.17 -0.59 -1.86
C ASN A 64 15.14 0.56 -2.02
N GLU A 65 14.15 0.63 -1.15
CA GLU A 65 13.16 1.71 -1.08
C GLU A 65 13.19 2.39 0.30
N GLN A 66 12.74 3.64 0.35
CA GLN A 66 12.61 4.43 1.57
C GLN A 66 11.13 4.49 1.96
N TRP A 67 10.73 3.73 2.96
CA TRP A 67 9.33 3.59 3.41
C TRP A 67 9.00 4.58 4.52
N ALA A 68 7.80 5.16 4.49
CA ALA A 68 7.32 6.05 5.53
C ALA A 68 7.02 5.30 6.84
N THR A 69 7.43 5.86 7.97
CA THR A 69 7.14 5.29 9.30
C THR A 69 6.47 6.29 10.25
N PHE A 70 5.75 5.75 11.22
CA PHE A 70 4.85 6.48 12.12
C PHE A 70 5.07 6.05 13.58
N ASN A 71 5.11 7.01 14.50
CA ASN A 71 5.32 6.77 15.93
C ASN A 71 4.06 7.02 16.78
N SER A 72 2.94 7.41 16.17
CA SER A 72 1.70 7.67 16.89
C SER A 72 0.45 7.37 16.08
N VAL A 73 -0.62 6.97 16.77
CA VAL A 73 -1.96 6.80 16.16
C VAL A 73 -2.46 8.12 15.58
N ALA A 74 -2.05 9.27 16.14
CA ALA A 74 -2.42 10.58 15.62
C ALA A 74 -1.83 10.84 14.24
N SER A 75 -0.52 10.62 14.05
CA SER A 75 0.15 10.74 12.74
C SER A 75 -0.40 9.73 11.73
N ALA A 76 -0.60 8.48 12.17
CA ALA A 76 -1.20 7.44 11.33
C ALA A 76 -2.64 7.80 10.90
N THR A 77 -3.46 8.34 11.81
CA THR A 77 -4.82 8.80 11.50
C THR A 77 -4.81 10.00 10.57
N ALA A 78 -3.88 10.93 10.74
CA ALA A 78 -3.72 12.07 9.83
C ALA A 78 -3.32 11.62 8.41
N GLN A 79 -2.57 10.52 8.30
CA GLN A 79 -2.21 9.92 7.02
C GLN A 79 -3.36 9.12 6.38
N CYS A 80 -4.06 8.28 7.15
CA CYS A 80 -5.07 7.37 6.62
C CYS A 80 -6.48 7.98 6.53
N GLY A 81 -6.79 8.97 7.36
CA GLY A 81 -8.15 9.42 7.62
C GLY A 81 -8.75 8.75 8.87
N THR A 82 -9.78 9.38 9.43
CA THR A 82 -10.46 8.90 10.64
C THR A 82 -11.08 7.52 10.42
N GLY A 83 -10.76 6.57 11.30
CA GLY A 83 -11.29 5.21 11.25
C GLY A 83 -10.64 4.30 10.19
N GLN A 84 -9.58 4.78 9.52
CA GLN A 84 -8.92 4.03 8.45
C GLN A 84 -7.59 3.38 8.87
N VAL A 85 -7.14 3.56 10.11
CA VAL A 85 -5.99 2.81 10.65
C VAL A 85 -6.51 1.46 11.16
N PRO A 86 -5.99 0.31 10.66
CA PRO A 86 -6.40 -1.00 11.15
C PRO A 86 -6.08 -1.21 12.64
N ASP A 87 -6.95 -1.92 13.35
CA ASP A 87 -6.67 -2.39 14.71
C ASP A 87 -5.78 -3.64 14.72
N GLN A 88 -5.34 -4.06 15.91
CA GLN A 88 -4.48 -5.22 16.11
C GLN A 88 -5.09 -6.49 15.52
N SER A 89 -6.41 -6.67 15.67
CA SER A 89 -7.11 -7.88 15.20
C SER A 89 -7.12 -7.95 13.67
N SER A 90 -7.28 -6.79 13.02
CA SER A 90 -7.24 -6.64 11.56
C SER A 90 -5.85 -6.92 10.99
N LEU A 91 -4.79 -6.41 11.63
CA LEU A 91 -3.41 -6.72 11.21
C LEU A 91 -3.03 -8.18 11.49
N ALA A 92 -3.47 -8.75 12.61
CA ALA A 92 -3.27 -10.17 12.90
C ALA A 92 -4.00 -11.07 11.87
N HIS A 93 -5.18 -10.67 11.41
CA HIS A 93 -5.89 -11.35 10.33
C HIS A 93 -5.13 -11.26 9.00
N LEU A 94 -4.67 -10.05 8.62
CA LEU A 94 -3.85 -9.84 7.42
C LEU A 94 -2.61 -10.74 7.42
N TYR A 95 -1.90 -10.82 8.56
CA TYR A 95 -0.79 -11.76 8.73
C TYR A 95 -1.25 -13.22 8.54
N SER A 96 -2.37 -13.63 9.14
CA SER A 96 -2.81 -15.03 9.07
C SER A 96 -3.16 -15.50 7.66
N GLU A 97 -3.63 -14.59 6.80
CA GLU A 97 -3.91 -14.88 5.39
C GLU A 97 -2.64 -14.92 4.52
N HIS A 98 -1.53 -14.33 5.01
CA HIS A 98 -0.25 -14.22 4.32
C HIS A 98 0.94 -14.50 5.27
N ALA A 99 0.92 -15.65 5.93
CA ALA A 99 1.86 -15.99 6.99
C ALA A 99 3.26 -16.37 6.45
N GLY A 100 4.30 -16.17 7.26
CA GLY A 100 5.66 -16.62 6.95
C GLY A 100 6.30 -15.85 5.79
N GLY A 101 6.18 -14.53 5.81
CA GLY A 101 6.77 -13.63 4.80
C GLY A 101 6.05 -13.60 3.46
N GLN A 102 4.81 -14.11 3.37
CA GLN A 102 4.02 -14.00 2.14
C GLN A 102 3.60 -12.56 1.84
N MET A 103 3.47 -11.69 2.85
CA MET A 103 3.24 -10.26 2.61
C MET A 103 4.36 -9.61 1.78
N GLU A 104 5.62 -9.96 2.03
CA GLU A 104 6.74 -9.49 1.22
C GLU A 104 6.83 -10.24 -0.11
N SER A 105 6.82 -11.57 -0.09
CA SER A 105 7.10 -12.36 -1.29
C SER A 105 5.97 -12.37 -2.34
N GLU A 106 4.70 -12.24 -1.93
CA GLU A 106 3.54 -12.26 -2.82
C GLU A 106 2.98 -10.86 -3.10
N HIS A 107 3.10 -9.92 -2.15
CA HIS A 107 2.56 -8.57 -2.29
C HIS A 107 3.61 -7.47 -2.29
N GLY A 108 4.88 -7.79 -2.03
CA GLY A 108 5.99 -6.86 -2.05
C GLY A 108 6.12 -5.97 -0.82
N TRP A 109 5.25 -6.11 0.18
CA TRP A 109 5.23 -5.17 1.30
C TRP A 109 6.46 -5.33 2.20
N PRO A 110 7.03 -4.25 2.74
CA PRO A 110 8.12 -4.34 3.69
C PRO A 110 7.68 -5.06 4.98
N THR A 111 8.49 -5.99 5.49
CA THR A 111 8.18 -6.78 6.70
C THR A 111 9.34 -6.86 7.70
N GLU A 112 10.47 -6.16 7.47
CA GLU A 112 11.60 -6.17 8.42
C GLU A 112 11.25 -5.53 9.79
N ASP A 113 10.19 -4.70 9.85
CA ASP A 113 9.70 -4.05 11.08
C ASP A 113 8.16 -4.16 11.23
N TYR A 114 7.66 -3.70 12.37
CA TYR A 114 6.27 -3.78 12.77
C TYR A 114 5.39 -2.74 12.07
N TYR A 115 4.09 -3.06 12.00
CA TYR A 115 3.03 -2.18 11.53
C TYR A 115 2.23 -1.62 12.71
N ILE A 116 2.03 -0.31 12.74
CA ILE A 116 1.23 0.36 13.78
C ILE A 116 -0.24 -0.06 13.69
N ALA A 117 -0.84 -0.37 14.84
CA ALA A 117 -2.27 -0.58 14.99
C ALA A 117 -2.95 0.66 15.60
N ALA A 118 -4.26 0.78 15.43
CA ALA A 118 -5.05 1.85 16.04
C ALA A 118 -5.17 1.74 17.57
N ASP A 119 -4.95 0.54 18.14
CA ASP A 119 -5.05 0.29 19.57
C ASP A 119 -3.94 0.99 20.34
N SER A 120 -4.33 1.83 21.30
CA SER A 120 -3.38 2.51 22.18
C SER A 120 -3.97 2.73 23.57
N ASP A 121 -3.12 2.71 24.58
CA ASP A 121 -3.47 3.06 25.96
C ASP A 121 -2.27 3.70 26.68
N ALA A 122 -2.38 3.85 28.00
CA ALA A 122 -1.34 4.47 28.82
C ALA A 122 0.02 3.74 28.79
N SER A 123 0.07 2.47 28.36
CA SER A 123 1.33 1.72 28.23
C SER A 123 1.96 1.80 26.84
N GLY A 124 1.29 2.42 25.85
CA GLY A 124 1.79 2.56 24.49
C GLY A 124 0.77 2.18 23.42
N THR A 125 1.22 2.24 22.18
CA THR A 125 0.47 1.88 20.97
C THR A 125 0.82 0.46 20.55
N VAL A 126 -0.16 -0.31 20.11
CA VAL A 126 0.03 -1.67 19.62
C VAL A 126 0.66 -1.66 18.23
N HIS A 127 1.47 -2.68 17.96
CA HIS A 127 1.99 -2.95 16.62
C HIS A 127 2.06 -4.46 16.35
N VAL A 128 2.07 -4.84 15.07
CA VAL A 128 2.07 -6.24 14.60
C VAL A 128 3.14 -6.41 13.52
N ASN A 129 3.97 -7.44 13.62
CA ASN A 129 4.95 -7.78 12.60
C ASN A 129 4.31 -8.72 11.56
N LEU A 130 4.33 -8.32 10.29
CA LEU A 130 3.69 -9.08 9.20
C LEU A 130 4.59 -10.18 8.60
N GLU A 131 5.84 -10.31 9.02
CA GLU A 131 6.71 -11.45 8.72
C GLU A 131 6.32 -12.68 9.54
N ASN A 132 6.10 -12.47 10.84
CA ASN A 132 6.03 -13.56 11.83
C ASN A 132 4.81 -13.54 12.75
N GLY A 133 3.96 -12.50 12.70
CA GLY A 133 2.74 -12.39 13.48
C GLY A 133 2.94 -11.93 14.93
N ASP A 134 4.16 -11.61 15.34
CA ASP A 134 4.44 -11.09 16.68
C ASP A 134 3.73 -9.76 16.89
N SER A 135 3.29 -9.51 18.13
CA SER A 135 2.68 -8.23 18.50
C SER A 135 3.18 -7.75 19.86
N GLY A 136 3.17 -6.44 20.03
CA GLY A 136 3.72 -5.77 21.19
C GLY A 136 3.14 -4.37 21.36
N LYS A 137 3.78 -3.57 22.21
CA LYS A 137 3.47 -2.15 22.36
C LYS A 137 4.74 -1.31 22.32
N PHE A 138 4.63 -0.11 21.76
CA PHE A 138 5.70 0.87 21.66
C PHE A 138 5.24 2.25 22.14
N THR A 139 6.19 3.12 22.49
CA THR A 139 5.91 4.50 22.91
C THR A 139 6.49 5.56 21.99
N ASP A 140 7.58 5.25 21.26
CA ASP A 140 8.24 6.20 20.35
C ASP A 140 9.08 5.50 19.26
N THR A 141 8.76 4.24 18.95
CA THR A 141 9.40 3.50 17.87
C THR A 141 8.66 3.80 16.56
N PRO A 142 9.36 4.12 15.45
CA PRO A 142 8.74 4.24 14.15
C PRO A 142 8.27 2.87 13.63
N ASN A 143 7.06 2.79 13.10
CA ASN A 143 6.47 1.57 12.55
C ASN A 143 5.92 1.83 11.14
N TYR A 144 5.85 0.80 10.31
CA TYR A 144 5.13 0.85 9.04
C TYR A 144 3.64 1.12 9.26
N LEU A 145 2.98 1.61 8.22
CA LEU A 145 1.56 1.87 8.22
C LEU A 145 0.91 1.32 6.96
N THR A 146 -0.15 0.55 7.15
CA THR A 146 -1.14 0.31 6.11
C THR A 146 -2.44 1.00 6.51
N CYS A 147 -3.10 1.62 5.52
CA CYS A 147 -4.42 2.20 5.70
C CYS A 147 -5.47 1.26 5.13
N SER A 148 -6.67 1.23 5.72
CA SER A 148 -7.80 0.58 5.09
C SER A 148 -8.15 1.24 3.76
N ALA A 149 -8.58 0.41 2.82
CA ALA A 149 -9.12 0.78 1.53
C ALA A 149 -10.64 0.51 1.44
N ASN A 150 -11.33 0.31 2.57
CA ASN A 150 -12.75 -0.04 2.56
C ASN A 150 -13.64 1.05 1.93
N GLU A 151 -13.18 2.31 1.87
CA GLU A 151 -13.84 3.38 1.09
C GLU A 151 -13.87 3.10 -0.42
N MET A 152 -12.95 2.30 -0.97
CA MET A 152 -12.95 1.90 -2.39
C MET A 152 -14.15 1.01 -2.74
N VAL A 153 -14.73 0.29 -1.77
CA VAL A 153 -15.93 -0.52 -1.97
C VAL A 153 -17.17 0.36 -2.21
N ALA A 154 -17.14 1.63 -1.76
CA ALA A 154 -18.27 2.55 -1.92
C ALA A 154 -18.35 3.18 -3.33
N VAL A 155 -17.33 3.03 -4.18
CA VAL A 155 -17.29 3.61 -5.54
C VAL A 155 -17.17 2.51 -6.58
N LEU A 156 -18.22 1.70 -6.71
CA LEU A 156 -18.45 0.91 -7.92
C LEU A 156 -19.43 1.69 -8.81
N ASP A 157 -18.91 2.58 -9.66
CA ASP A 157 -19.70 3.17 -10.74
C ASP A 157 -19.99 2.08 -11.78
N VAL A 158 -21.17 1.46 -11.66
CA VAL A 158 -21.67 0.51 -12.66
C VAL A 158 -22.12 1.30 -13.89
N TYR A 159 -21.29 1.32 -14.92
CA TYR A 159 -21.68 1.80 -16.24
C TYR A 159 -22.54 0.72 -16.92
N PHE A 160 -23.85 0.93 -16.99
CA PHE A 160 -24.68 0.21 -17.96
C PHE A 160 -24.57 0.93 -19.31
N ASN A 161 -23.79 0.34 -20.22
CA ASN A 161 -23.74 0.63 -21.67
C ASN A 161 -23.71 2.12 -22.06
N ASP A 162 -22.53 2.74 -22.13
CA ASP A 162 -22.11 3.88 -23.00
C ASP A 162 -23.18 4.88 -23.53
N ASP A 163 -24.27 5.14 -22.81
CA ASP A 163 -25.36 6.01 -23.25
C ASP A 163 -25.34 7.31 -22.43
N PRO A 164 -24.91 8.44 -23.03
CA PRO A 164 -24.83 9.72 -22.34
C PRO A 164 -26.21 10.30 -21.97
N ALA A 165 -27.32 9.65 -22.33
CA ALA A 165 -28.69 10.11 -22.05
C ALA A 165 -29.21 9.74 -20.65
N THR A 166 -28.66 8.74 -19.96
CA THR A 166 -29.12 8.37 -18.60
C THR A 166 -28.24 9.00 -17.53
N LYS A 167 -28.29 10.33 -17.43
CA LYS A 167 -27.81 11.02 -16.22
C LYS A 167 -28.80 10.77 -15.08
N ASN A 168 -28.28 10.40 -13.92
CA ASN A 168 -28.97 10.29 -12.63
C ASN A 168 -30.13 11.31 -12.52
N ALA A 169 -31.35 10.83 -12.74
CA ALA A 169 -32.54 11.54 -12.34
C ALA A 169 -32.85 11.13 -10.89
N ASP A 170 -32.78 12.13 -10.01
CA ASP A 170 -33.41 12.19 -8.70
C ASP A 170 -32.88 11.30 -7.56
N MET A 171 -31.81 11.77 -6.92
CA MET A 171 -31.83 11.84 -5.45
C MET A 171 -32.64 13.07 -5.04
N THR A 172 -33.96 12.95 -4.99
CA THR A 172 -34.79 13.86 -4.18
C THR A 172 -35.41 13.04 -3.06
N ALA A 173 -34.77 13.01 -1.90
CA ALA A 173 -35.39 12.54 -0.68
C ALA A 173 -36.54 13.49 -0.32
N LYS A 174 -37.78 13.01 -0.44
CA LYS A 174 -38.95 13.67 0.13
C LYS A 174 -39.34 12.90 1.40
N SER A 175 -39.33 13.64 2.51
CA SER A 175 -39.78 13.20 3.84
C SER A 175 -41.16 12.55 3.80
N GLY A 176 -41.32 11.46 4.55
CA GLY A 176 -42.58 10.84 4.92
C GLY A 176 -42.54 10.48 6.40
#